data_AF-A0A7W0Q075-F1
#
_entry.id   AF-A0A7W0Q075-F1
#
_cell.length_a   1.000
_cell.length_b   1.000
_cell.length_c   1.000
_cell.angle_alpha   90.00
_cell.angle_beta   90.00
_cell.angle_gamma   90.00
#
_symmetry.space_group_name_H-M   'P 1'
#
loop_
_entity.id
_entity.type
_entity.pdbx_description
1 polymer ?
#
loop_
_entity_poly.entity_id
_entity_poly.type
_entity_poly.pdbx_seq_one_letter_code
_entity_poly.pdbx_strand_id
1 'polypeptide(L)' 'MPIPTLMRSAIREPSVEALLLRLDALTRERQDLRLDLAGARKLEQNRLAIVEAQWDLSHALIRRYLPAAA' A
#
# COMPACT_ATOMS: atom_id res chain seq x y z
N MET A 1 0.35 7.76 -22.09
CA MET A 1 1.34 8.14 -21.07
C MET A 1 2.01 6.87 -20.57
N PRO A 2 3.33 6.67 -20.72
CA PRO A 2 3.97 5.48 -20.18
C PRO A 2 4.06 5.63 -18.65
N ILE A 3 3.69 4.58 -17.93
CA ILE A 3 3.85 4.50 -16.48
C ILE A 3 5.36 4.35 -16.22
N PRO A 4 6.01 5.22 -15.43
CA PRO A 4 7.42 5.08 -15.15
C PRO A 4 7.62 3.80 -14.35
N THR A 5 8.26 2.82 -14.98
CA THR A 5 8.75 1.60 -14.36
C THR A 5 9.72 2.00 -13.26
N LEU A 6 9.24 2.05 -12.02
CA LEU A 6 10.09 2.30 -10.87
C LEU A 6 11.08 1.12 -10.79
N MET A 7 12.36 1.43 -11.00
CA MET A 7 13.49 0.62 -10.60
C MET A 7 13.24 0.15 -9.17
N ARG A 8 12.79 -1.09 -9.03
CA ARG A 8 12.62 -1.75 -7.75
C ARG A 8 14.02 -2.15 -7.32
N SER A 9 14.71 -1.21 -6.68
CA SER A 9 15.91 -1.51 -5.91
C SER A 9 15.59 -2.71 -5.01
N ALA A 10 16.54 -3.62 -4.82
CA ALA A 10 16.38 -4.91 -4.12
C ALA A 10 16.12 -4.76 -2.60
N ILE A 11 15.27 -3.81 -2.22
CA ILE A 11 14.58 -3.75 -0.94
C ILE A 11 13.70 -5.00 -0.92
N ARG A 12 13.94 -5.89 0.05
CA ARG A 12 13.08 -7.06 0.29
C ARG A 12 11.63 -6.63 0.18
N GLU A 13 10.90 -7.27 -0.73
CA GLU A 13 9.49 -6.96 -0.89
C GLU A 13 8.79 -7.20 0.45
N PRO A 14 7.94 -6.26 0.91
CA PRO A 14 7.26 -6.42 2.18
C PRO A 14 6.36 -7.65 2.17
N SER A 15 6.32 -8.38 3.28
CA SER A 15 5.46 -9.57 3.41
C SER A 15 3.98 -9.16 3.40
N VAL A 16 3.11 -10.13 3.10
CA VAL A 16 1.64 -9.95 3.15
C VAL A 16 1.20 -9.42 4.52
N GLU A 17 1.74 -9.99 5.60
CA GLU A 17 1.42 -9.62 6.97
C GLU A 17 1.85 -8.18 7.29
N ALA A 18 3.05 -7.78 6.86
CA ALA A 18 3.53 -6.41 7.05
C ALA A 18 2.67 -5.39 6.29
N LEU A 19 2.21 -5.73 5.08
CA LEU A 19 1.33 -4.88 4.28
C LEU A 19 -0.07 -4.75 4.90
N LEU A 20 -0.61 -5.83 5.46
CA LEU A 20 -1.87 -5.79 6.20
C LEU A 20 -1.78 -4.89 7.43
N LEU A 21 -0.70 -5.00 8.23
CA LEU A 21 -0.47 -4.12 9.37
C LEU A 21 -0.35 -2.65 8.95
N ARG A 22 0.34 -2.39 7.83
CA ARG A 22 0.46 -1.04 7.28
C ARG A 22 -0.90 -0.47 6.84
N LEU A 23 -1.73 -1.27 6.18
CA LEU A 23 -3.07 -0.84 5.77
C LEU A 23 -3.98 -0.53 6.96
N ASP A 24 -3.91 -1.36 8.00
CA ASP A 24 -4.65 -1.12 9.24
C ASP A 24 -4.21 0.19 9.91
N ALA A 25 -2.90 0.43 10.03
CA ALA A 25 -2.37 1.69 10.55
C ALA A 25 -2.82 2.90 9.72
N LEU A 26 -2.73 2.85 8.39
CA LEU A 26 -3.17 3.92 7.50
C LEU A 26 -4.68 4.17 7.58
N THR A 27 -5.47 3.11 7.79
CA THR A 27 -6.92 3.23 7.95
C THR A 27 -7.29 3.89 9.26
N ARG A 28 -6.59 3.57 10.36
CA ARG A 28 -6.73 4.26 11.66
C ARG A 28 -6.36 5.73 11.53
N GLU A 29 -5.18 6.02 10.97
CA GLU A 29 -4.73 7.38 10.70
C GLU A 29 -5.78 8.16 9.88
N ARG A 30 -6.42 7.52 8.90
CA ARG A 30 -7.49 8.16 8.13
C ARG A 30 -8.69 8.57 8.99
N GLN A 31 -9.07 7.74 9.96
CA GLN A 31 -10.16 8.08 10.88
C GLN A 31 -9.74 9.24 11.79
N ASP A 32 -8.52 9.20 12.32
CA ASP A 32 -7.98 10.29 13.14
C ASP A 32 -7.95 11.61 12.37
N LEU A 33 -7.44 11.60 11.13
CA LEU A 33 -7.45 12.78 10.25
C LEU A 33 -8.87 13.33 9.99
N ARG A 34 -9.90 12.47 9.96
CA ARG A 34 -11.28 12.92 9.81
C ARG A 34 -11.84 13.52 11.09
N LEU A 35 -11.54 12.91 12.23
CA LEU A 35 -11.93 13.42 13.54
C LEU A 35 -11.30 14.79 13.81
N ASP A 36 -10.04 14.96 13.40
CA ASP A 36 -9.28 16.21 13.54
C ASP A 36 -9.63 17.26 12.47
N LEU A 37 -10.61 16.98 11.59
CA LEU A 37 -10.99 17.85 10.46
C LEU A 37 -9.77 18.28 9.62
N ALA A 38 -8.84 17.36 9.39
CA ALA A 38 -7.62 17.62 8.66
C ALA A 38 -7.91 18.13 7.25
N GLY A 39 -7.07 19.06 6.78
CA GLY A 39 -7.22 19.64 5.44
C GLY A 39 -7.14 18.59 4.32
N ALA A 40 -7.80 18.89 3.19
CA ALA A 40 -7.94 18.00 2.05
C ALA A 40 -6.61 17.38 1.55
N ARG A 41 -5.51 18.14 1.60
CA ARG A 41 -4.18 17.65 1.22
C ARG A 41 -3.70 16.46 2.05
N LYS A 42 -3.91 16.49 3.38
CA LYS A 42 -3.50 15.37 4.26
C LYS A 42 -4.36 14.13 4.00
N LEU A 43 -5.66 14.33 3.80
CA LEU A 43 -6.59 13.25 3.46
C LEU A 43 -6.26 12.59 2.12
N GLU A 44 -5.79 13.37 1.15
CA GLU A 44 -5.37 12.86 -0.15
C GLU A 44 -4.04 12.11 -0.07
N GLN A 45 -3.07 12.62 0.70
CA GLN A 45 -1.81 11.92 0.95
C GLN A 45 -2.04 10.56 1.62
N ASN A 46 -2.88 10.51 2.65
CA ASN A 46 -3.26 9.26 3.29
C ASN A 46 -4.02 8.33 2.32
N ARG A 47 -4.91 8.87 1.47
CA ARG A 47 -5.61 8.07 0.44
C ARG A 47 -4.63 7.42 -0.53
N LEU A 48 -3.65 8.16 -1.03
CA LEU A 48 -2.62 7.64 -1.93
C LEU A 48 -1.79 6.54 -1.25
N ALA A 49 -1.36 6.76 0.00
CA ALA A 49 -0.62 5.75 0.76
C ALA A 49 -1.40 4.44 0.97
N ILE A 50 -2.73 4.52 1.18
CA ILE A 50 -3.61 3.34 1.27
C ILE A 50 -3.61 2.59 -0.07
N VAL A 51 -3.82 3.30 -1.18
CA VAL A 51 -3.87 2.70 -2.52
C VAL A 51 -2.53 2.03 -2.88
N GLU A 52 -1.41 2.66 -2.57
CA GLU A 52 -0.07 2.09 -2.77
C GLU A 52 0.11 0.80 -1.97
N ALA A 53 -0.26 0.79 -0.68
CA ALA A 53 -0.14 -0.40 0.15
C ALA A 53 -1.08 -1.54 -0.32
N GLN A 54 -2.28 -1.22 -0.83
CA GLN A 54 -3.19 -2.20 -1.44
C GLN A 54 -2.64 -2.78 -2.74
N TRP A 55 -1.99 -1.94 -3.56
CA TRP A 55 -1.32 -2.38 -4.78
C TRP A 55 -0.20 -3.36 -4.47
N ASP A 56 0.66 -3.02 -3.50
CA ASP A 56 1.75 -3.90 -3.05
C ASP A 56 1.21 -5.21 -2.46
N LEU A 57 0.13 -5.15 -1.67
CA LEU A 57 -0.51 -6.34 -1.10
C LEU A 57 -1.03 -7.27 -2.19
N SER A 58 -1.68 -6.71 -3.22
CA SER A 58 -2.18 -7.48 -4.35
C SER A 58 -1.05 -8.23 -5.05
N HIS A 59 0.07 -7.55 -5.30
CA HIS A 59 1.26 -8.16 -5.89
C HIS A 59 1.90 -9.22 -4.99
N ALA A 60 1.97 -8.98 -3.67
CA ALA A 60 2.51 -9.93 -2.71
C ALA A 60 1.66 -11.21 -2.62
N LEU A 61 0.34 -11.08 -2.66
CA LEU A 61 -0.59 -12.22 -2.70
C LEU A 61 -0.43 -13.01 -3.99
N ILE A 62 -0.38 -12.35 -5.15
CA ILE A 62 -0.14 -13.02 -6.43
C ILE A 62 1.16 -13.83 -6.36
N ARG A 63 2.27 -13.22 -5.93
CA ARG A 63 3.55 -13.95 -5.83
C ARG A 63 3.52 -15.12 -4.85
N ARG A 64 2.79 -14.99 -3.74
CA ARG A 64 2.68 -16.06 -2.73
C ARG A 64 1.88 -17.27 -3.23
N TYR A 65 0.87 -17.03 -4.07
CA TYR A 65 -0.09 -18.06 -4.47
C TYR A 65 -0.02 -18.45 -5.94
N LEU A 66 0.80 -17.78 -6.75
CA LEU A 66 1.06 -18.20 -8.12
C LEU A 66 1.78 -19.55 -8.08
N PRO A 67 1.19 -20.63 -8.62
CA PRO A 67 1.87 -21.92 -8.67
C PRO A 67 3.15 -21.78 -9.51
N ALA A 68 4.23 -22.42 -9.05
CA ALA A 68 5.43 -22.55 -9.87
C ALA A 68 5.04 -23.29 -11.15
N ALA A 69 5.37 -22.72 -12.31
CA ALA A 69 5.13 -23.38 -13.60
C ALA A 69 5.76 -24.78 -13.55
N ALA A 70 4.94 -25.81 -13.81
CA ALA A 70 5.32 -27.21 -13.81
C ALA A 70 6.32 -27.54 -14.93
#